data_AF-A0A6I3HMM1-F1
#
_entry.id   AF-A0A6I3HMM1-F1
#
_cell.length_a   1.000
_cell.length_b   1.000
_cell.length_c   1.000
_cell.angle_alpha   90.00
_cell.angle_beta   90.00
_cell.angle_gamma   90.00
#
_symmetry.space_group_name_H-M   'P 1'
#
loop_
_entity.id
_entity.type
_entity.pdbx_description
1 polymer ?
#
loop_
_entity_poly.entity_id
_entity_poly.type
_entity_poly.pdbx_seq_one_letter_code
_entity_poly.pdbx_strand_id
1 'polypeptide(L)'
;MNKPNAIVLLSGGLDSTTCLAIAKDEGFTPIALSFRYGQRHTGELECAAAIARATDVEHLIADIDLAAFGGSALVDESLEVPKHESVDDLSADSVPITYVPARNTIFLSFATAVAETRGA
;
A
#
# COMPACT_ATOMS: atom_id res chain seq x y z
N MET A 1 -16.47 -1.48 26.65
CA MET A 1 -16.66 -2.50 25.60
C MET A 1 -15.36 -2.59 24.83
N ASN A 2 -14.90 -3.78 24.46
CA ASN A 2 -13.68 -3.91 23.68
C ASN A 2 -13.96 -3.41 22.26
N LYS A 3 -13.15 -2.47 21.76
CA LYS A 3 -13.31 -1.92 20.41
C LYS A 3 -12.93 -2.99 19.38
N PRO A 4 -13.72 -3.20 18.30
CA PRO A 4 -13.36 -4.15 17.24
C PRO A 4 -12.06 -3.71 16.55
N ASN A 5 -11.24 -4.67 16.14
CA ASN A 5 -10.03 -4.36 15.38
C ASN A 5 -10.39 -3.99 13.93
N ALA A 6 -9.55 -3.20 13.27
CA ALA A 6 -9.68 -2.91 11.85
C ALA A 6 -8.29 -2.93 11.20
N ILE A 7 -8.12 -3.60 10.08
CA ILE A 7 -6.86 -3.56 9.33
C ILE A 7 -6.89 -2.38 8.37
N VAL A 8 -5.94 -1.46 8.51
CA VAL A 8 -5.82 -0.29 7.63
C VAL A 8 -4.57 -0.44 6.78
N LEU A 9 -4.75 -0.48 5.46
CA LEU A 9 -3.63 -0.45 4.52
C LEU A 9 -3.04 0.96 4.49
N LEU A 10 -1.93 1.17 5.22
CA LEU A 10 -1.33 2.48 5.42
C LEU A 10 -0.15 2.67 4.46
N SER A 11 -0.29 3.55 3.46
CA SER A 11 0.79 3.86 2.51
C SER A 11 1.64 5.06 2.92
N GLY A 12 1.18 5.86 3.90
CA GLY A 12 1.78 7.15 4.25
C GLY A 12 1.25 8.32 3.43
N GLY A 13 0.38 8.06 2.45
CA GLY A 13 -0.34 9.07 1.68
C GLY A 13 -1.61 9.58 2.37
N LEU A 14 -2.17 10.67 1.84
CA LEU A 14 -3.37 11.35 2.35
C LEU A 14 -4.56 10.40 2.54
N ASP A 15 -4.88 9.61 1.52
CA ASP A 15 -6.08 8.76 1.52
C ASP A 15 -6.00 7.69 2.60
N SER A 16 -4.87 6.97 2.67
CA SER A 16 -4.67 5.92 3.68
C SER A 16 -4.65 6.47 5.11
N THR A 17 -4.12 7.69 5.29
CA THR A 17 -4.13 8.39 6.58
C THR A 17 -5.54 8.83 6.97
N THR A 18 -6.33 9.25 5.99
CA THR A 18 -7.74 9.62 6.20
C THR A 18 -8.56 8.40 6.59
N CYS A 19 -8.37 7.25 5.92
CA CYS A 19 -9.00 5.99 6.31
C CYS A 19 -8.64 5.58 7.74
N LEU A 20 -7.38 5.74 8.15
CA LEU A 20 -6.94 5.49 9.52
C LEU A 20 -7.69 6.38 10.52
N ALA A 21 -7.81 7.67 10.23
CA ALA A 21 -8.52 8.62 11.08
C ALA A 21 -10.01 8.27 11.20
N ILE A 22 -10.66 7.94 10.09
CA ILE A 22 -12.07 7.50 10.05
C ILE A 22 -12.27 6.25 10.90
N ALA A 23 -11.42 5.23 10.76
CA ALA A 23 -11.55 4.00 11.56
C ALA A 23 -11.45 4.27 13.08
N LYS A 24 -10.57 5.18 13.50
CA LYS A 24 -10.48 5.59 14.91
C LYS A 24 -11.74 6.33 15.38
N ASP A 25 -12.26 7.23 14.56
CA ASP A 25 -13.47 8.02 14.84
C ASP A 25 -14.71 7.13 14.97
N GLU A 26 -14.82 6.12 14.10
CA GLU A 26 -15.89 5.11 14.14
C GLU A 26 -15.76 4.10 15.29
N GLY A 27 -14.70 4.21 16.10
CA GLY A 27 -14.55 3.43 17.32
C GLY A 27 -13.85 2.08 17.14
N PHE A 28 -13.15 1.86 16.03
CA PHE A 28 -12.28 0.71 15.86
C PHE A 28 -10.94 0.88 16.60
N THR A 29 -10.21 -0.22 16.74
CA THR A 29 -8.79 -0.29 17.10
C THR A 29 -8.00 -0.62 15.83
N PRO A 30 -7.45 0.37 15.11
CA PRO A 30 -6.75 0.08 13.87
C PRO A 30 -5.41 -0.62 14.08
N ILE A 31 -5.09 -1.53 13.18
CA ILE A 31 -3.77 -2.11 12.97
C ILE A 31 -3.33 -1.70 11.57
N ALA A 32 -2.27 -0.90 11.48
CA ALA A 32 -1.74 -0.44 10.21
C ALA A 32 -0.91 -1.54 9.55
N LEU A 33 -1.15 -1.78 8.25
CA LEU A 33 -0.37 -2.69 7.42
C LEU A 33 0.20 -1.93 6.23
N SER A 34 1.52 -1.89 6.11
CA SER A 34 2.24 -1.34 4.95
C SER A 34 2.97 -2.44 4.20
N PHE A 35 3.30 -2.17 2.94
CA PHE A 35 4.02 -3.11 2.09
C PHE A 35 5.33 -2.50 1.60
N ARG A 36 6.42 -3.24 1.77
CA ARG A 36 7.67 -3.01 1.05
C ARG A 36 7.72 -4.03 -0.09
N TYR A 37 7.61 -3.56 -1.33
CA TYR A 37 7.47 -4.46 -2.48
C TYR A 37 8.36 -4.18 -3.69
N GLY A 38 9.56 -3.65 -3.44
CA GLY A 38 10.50 -3.29 -4.51
C GLY A 38 10.30 -1.87 -5.09
N GLN A 39 9.43 -1.07 -4.46
CA GLN A 39 9.24 0.32 -4.86
C GLN A 39 10.54 1.15 -4.66
N ARG A 40 10.90 1.96 -5.67
CA ARG A 40 12.14 2.77 -5.71
C ARG A 40 12.25 3.84 -4.61
N HIS A 41 11.14 4.26 -4.00
CA HIS A 41 11.12 5.32 -2.99
C HIS A 41 10.70 4.79 -1.61
N THR A 42 11.60 4.92 -0.62
CA THR A 42 11.36 4.51 0.77
C THR A 42 10.61 5.56 1.60
N GLY A 43 10.52 6.81 1.13
CA GLY A 43 9.91 7.92 1.86
C GLY A 43 8.45 7.68 2.25
N GLU A 44 7.69 6.93 1.45
CA GLU A 44 6.32 6.54 1.77
C GLU A 44 6.24 5.67 3.04
N LEU A 45 7.14 4.71 3.21
CA LEU A 45 7.19 3.85 4.40
C LEU A 45 7.63 4.63 5.64
N GLU A 46 8.53 5.59 5.48
CA GLU A 46 8.93 6.49 6.57
C GLU A 46 7.76 7.36 7.02
N CYS A 47 7.00 7.91 6.08
CA CYS A 47 5.76 8.64 6.34
C CYS A 47 4.72 7.75 7.04
N ALA A 48 4.48 6.54 6.54
CA ALA A 48 3.56 5.58 7.14
C ALA A 48 3.94 5.25 8.59
N ALA A 49 5.23 5.02 8.85
CA ALA A 49 5.73 4.76 10.19
C ALA A 49 5.61 5.98 11.11
N ALA A 50 5.82 7.20 10.58
CA ALA A 50 5.61 8.43 11.34
C ALA A 50 4.13 8.64 11.70
N ILE A 51 3.22 8.41 10.76
CA ILE A 51 1.77 8.48 10.99
C ILE A 51 1.35 7.45 12.03
N ALA A 52 1.76 6.18 11.88
CA ALA A 52 1.41 5.14 12.83
C ALA A 52 1.83 5.50 14.27
N ARG A 53 3.07 5.98 14.45
CA ARG A 53 3.56 6.49 15.75
C ARG A 53 2.75 7.68 16.26
N ALA A 54 2.48 8.68 15.41
CA ALA A 54 1.72 9.87 15.79
C ALA A 54 0.28 9.55 16.19
N THR A 55 -0.28 8.47 15.64
CA THR A 55 -1.65 8.02 15.93
C THR A 55 -1.72 6.89 16.96
N ASP A 56 -0.61 6.43 17.52
CA ASP A 56 -0.56 5.33 18.51
C ASP A 56 -1.29 4.07 18.02
N VAL A 57 -0.90 3.56 16.84
CA VAL A 57 -1.43 2.31 16.28
C VAL A 57 -0.30 1.31 16.02
N GLU A 58 -0.60 0.01 16.18
CA GLU A 58 0.31 -1.07 15.77
C GLU A 58 0.61 -0.94 14.27
N HIS A 59 1.87 -1.11 13.89
CA HIS A 59 2.31 -0.99 12.50
C HIS A 59 3.06 -2.24 12.05
N LEU A 60 2.43 -3.00 11.16
CA LEU A 60 3.00 -4.14 10.49
C LEU A 60 3.55 -3.72 9.12
N ILE A 61 4.72 -4.21 8.77
CA ILE A 61 5.31 -4.02 7.44
C ILE A 61 5.54 -5.41 6.84
N ALA A 62 4.88 -5.68 5.72
CA ALA A 62 5.08 -6.90 4.94
C ALA A 62 6.11 -6.65 3.83
N ASP A 63 7.18 -7.43 3.82
CA ASP A 63 8.15 -7.49 2.74
C ASP A 63 7.68 -8.51 1.69
N ILE A 64 7.40 -8.06 0.47
CA ILE A 64 6.89 -8.89 -0.64
C ILE A 64 7.72 -8.62 -1.89
N ASP A 65 8.39 -9.61 -2.45
CA ASP A 65 9.06 -9.43 -3.74
C ASP A 65 8.06 -9.55 -4.90
N LEU A 66 7.46 -8.42 -5.30
CA LEU A 66 6.62 -8.38 -6.51
C LEU A 66 7.43 -8.33 -7.81
N ALA A 67 8.73 -8.00 -7.75
CA ALA A 67 9.60 -8.00 -8.92
C ALA A 67 9.78 -9.42 -9.47
N ALA A 68 9.76 -10.43 -8.59
CA ALA A 68 9.78 -11.85 -8.97
C ALA A 68 8.66 -12.25 -9.95
N PHE A 69 7.57 -11.50 -10.04
CA PHE A 69 6.46 -11.77 -10.96
C PHE A 69 6.61 -11.09 -12.33
N GLY A 70 7.48 -10.08 -12.45
CA GLY A 70 7.71 -9.31 -13.67
C GLY A 70 6.50 -8.46 -14.11
N GLY A 71 6.59 -7.92 -15.34
CA GLY A 71 5.45 -7.26 -16.01
C GLY A 71 5.16 -5.80 -15.61
N SER A 72 6.06 -5.15 -14.86
CA SER A 72 5.95 -3.72 -14.56
C SER A 72 7.31 -3.02 -14.42
N ALA A 73 7.48 -1.86 -15.04
CA ALA A 73 8.65 -1.00 -14.92
C ALA A 73 8.81 -0.33 -13.54
N LEU A 74 7.83 -0.48 -12.64
CA LEU A 74 7.99 -0.06 -11.24
C LEU A 74 8.70 -1.10 -10.37
N VAL A 75 8.76 -2.36 -10.80
CA VAL A 75 9.39 -3.46 -10.05
C VAL A 75 10.53 -4.13 -10.82
N ASP A 76 10.57 -3.97 -12.14
CA ASP A 76 11.65 -4.49 -13.00
C ASP A 76 12.61 -3.35 -13.39
N GLU A 77 13.84 -3.42 -12.88
CA GLU A 77 14.89 -2.42 -13.14
C GLU A 77 15.40 -2.46 -14.59
N SER A 78 15.09 -3.51 -15.36
CA SER A 78 15.52 -3.65 -16.76
C SER A 78 14.63 -2.92 -17.76
N LEU A 79 13.47 -2.41 -17.33
CA LEU A 79 12.52 -1.68 -18.18
C LEU A 79 12.72 -0.17 -18.04
N GLU A 80 13.06 0.51 -19.14
CA GLU A 80 13.06 1.98 -19.18
C GLU A 80 11.63 2.50 -19.01
N VAL A 81 11.43 3.41 -18.05
CA VAL A 81 10.15 4.12 -17.89
C VAL A 81 10.08 5.18 -18.99
N PRO A 82 9.11 5.10 -19.93
CA PRO A 82 8.99 6.09 -21.00
C PRO A 82 8.70 7.46 -20.39
N LYS A 83 9.48 8.47 -20.79
CA LYS A 83 9.15 9.87 -20.48
C LYS A 83 8.13 10.34 -21.51
N HIS A 84 6.89 10.53 -21.08
CA HIS A 84 5.88 11.15 -21.92
C HIS A 84 5.97 12.67 -21.75
N GLU A 85 6.19 13.39 -22.85
CA GLU A 85 6.32 14.85 -22.86
C GLU A 85 4.96 15.55 -22.99
N SER A 86 3.93 14.83 -23.46
CA SER A 86 2.55 15.30 -23.52
C SER A 86 1.53 14.21 -23.15
N VAL A 87 0.31 14.63 -22.78
CA VAL A 87 -0.80 13.72 -22.46
C VAL A 87 -1.25 12.95 -23.71
N ASP A 88 -1.01 13.51 -24.90
CA ASP A 88 -1.35 12.91 -26.20
C ASP A 88 -0.44 11.72 -26.57
N ASP A 89 0.72 11.58 -25.90
CA ASP A 89 1.64 10.45 -26.08
C ASP A 89 1.24 9.19 -25.30
N LEU A 90 0.20 9.29 -24.47
CA LEU A 90 -0.36 8.16 -23.73
C LEU A 90 -1.39 7.46 -24.63
N SER A 91 -1.02 6.34 -25.25
CA SER A 91 -1.99 5.50 -25.94
C SER A 91 -3.01 4.98 -24.92
N ALA A 92 -4.26 5.44 -25.03
CA ALA A 92 -5.37 5.08 -24.13
C ALA A 92 -5.66 3.57 -24.09
N ASP A 93 -5.22 2.82 -25.10
CA ASP A 93 -5.51 1.40 -25.29
C ASP A 93 -4.47 0.43 -24.69
N SER A 94 -3.36 0.94 -24.11
CA SER A 94 -2.32 0.09 -23.51
C SER A 94 -2.28 0.22 -21.99
N VAL A 95 -2.29 -0.90 -21.28
CA VAL A 95 -2.01 -0.93 -19.83
C VAL A 95 -0.65 -0.26 -19.58
N PRO A 96 -0.57 0.76 -18.72
CA PRO A 96 0.70 1.45 -18.46
C PRO A 96 1.77 0.47 -18.02
N ILE A 97 2.99 0.61 -18.54
CA ILE A 97 4.11 -0.25 -18.12
C ILE A 97 4.44 -0.11 -16.63
N THR A 98 3.98 0.97 -15.99
CA THR A 98 4.09 1.19 -14.54
C THR A 98 3.01 0.48 -13.72
N TYR A 99 2.04 -0.19 -14.35
CA TYR A 99 1.04 -0.98 -13.65
C TYR A 99 1.65 -2.28 -13.11
N VAL A 100 1.49 -2.54 -11.81
CA VAL A 100 1.89 -3.82 -11.20
C VAL A 100 0.69 -4.76 -11.18
N PRO A 101 0.74 -5.91 -11.89
CA PRO A 101 -0.38 -6.85 -11.98
C PRO A 101 -0.89 -7.30 -10.62
N ALA A 102 -2.22 -7.19 -10.42
CA ALA A 102 -2.94 -7.66 -9.24
C ALA A 102 -2.40 -7.17 -7.87
N ARG A 103 -1.58 -6.10 -7.84
CA ARG A 103 -0.94 -5.60 -6.61
C ARG A 103 -1.93 -5.40 -5.46
N ASN A 104 -3.05 -4.74 -5.71
CA ASN A 104 -4.03 -4.48 -4.66
C ASN A 104 -4.75 -5.76 -4.20
N THR A 105 -4.94 -6.74 -5.07
CA THR A 105 -5.50 -8.05 -4.69
C THR A 105 -4.54 -8.79 -3.75
N ILE A 106 -3.24 -8.71 -4.00
CA ILE A 106 -2.21 -9.26 -3.12
C ILE A 106 -2.22 -8.52 -1.77
N PHE A 107 -2.32 -7.19 -1.77
CA PHE A 107 -2.38 -6.43 -0.51
C PHE A 107 -3.62 -6.77 0.32
N LEU A 108 -4.77 -6.95 -0.34
CA LEU A 108 -6.00 -7.36 0.31
C LEU A 108 -5.89 -8.79 0.89
N SER A 109 -5.25 -9.73 0.21
CA SER A 109 -5.09 -11.08 0.75
C SER A 109 -4.23 -11.11 2.03
N PHE A 110 -3.18 -10.28 2.09
CA PHE A 110 -2.41 -10.10 3.32
C PHE A 110 -3.23 -9.42 4.43
N ALA A 111 -4.00 -8.37 4.09
CA ALA A 111 -4.88 -7.72 5.05
C ALA A 111 -5.91 -8.70 5.63
N THR A 112 -6.48 -9.57 4.80
CA THR A 112 -7.41 -10.63 5.23
C THR A 112 -6.72 -11.62 6.18
N ALA A 113 -5.50 -12.07 5.87
CA ALA A 113 -4.76 -12.97 6.77
C ALA A 113 -4.46 -12.32 8.13
N VAL A 114 -4.08 -11.04 8.14
CA VAL A 114 -3.90 -10.29 9.39
C VAL A 114 -5.23 -10.16 10.13
N ALA A 115 -6.32 -9.81 9.45
CA ALA A 115 -7.64 -9.68 10.04
C ALA A 115 -8.11 -10.97 10.72
N GLU A 116 -7.96 -12.11 10.05
CA GLU A 116 -8.32 -13.43 10.59
C GLU A 116 -7.55 -13.75 11.87
N THR A 117 -6.24 -13.50 11.91
CA THR A 117 -5.40 -13.77 13.09
C THR A 117 -5.56 -12.75 14.22
N ARG A 118 -6.18 -11.60 13.95
CA ARG A 118 -6.37 -10.49 14.90
C ARG A 118 -7.83 -10.27 15.29
N GLY A 119 -8.77 -11.01 14.73
CA GLY A 119 -10.20 -10.84 15.00
C GLY A 119 -10.71 -9.45 14.58
N ALA A 120 -10.28 -8.99 13.40
CA ALA A 120 -10.75 -7.76 12.77
C ALA A 120 -11.83 -8.04 11.71
#